data_AF-A0A8S4AIY4-F1
#
_entry.id   AF-A0A8S4AIY4-F1
#
_cell.length_a   1.000
_cell.length_b   1.000
_cell.length_c   1.000
_cell.angle_alpha   90.00
_cell.angle_beta   90.00
_cell.angle_gamma   90.00
#
_symmetry.space_group_name_H-M   'P 1'
#
loop_
_entity.id
_entity.type
_entity.pdbx_description
1 polymer ?
#
loop_
_entity_poly.entity_id
_entity_poly.type
_entity_poly.pdbx_seq_one_letter_code
_entity_poly.pdbx_strand_id
1 'polypeptide(L)'
;MAADVDKNSFDKDSEGRQNGRRTPGSGSWFYRGLWTLLLVFAVPFIAFGIKYYQDARLLRRHEESVRALGAEGIFLFSSLDTDHDLYLSPEEFKPIAEKLTGITPTVDLEEEIVHDPNGETLILEAKMQPLQLDSMTKSKDGFLGVSHSSLSGLRSWKSPAVPSSSFSASQFRVFLPTKNKLEVGDTWWVIPSELNIFTGYLPNNRYHPPTPKGKEVLIHTLLSMFHPRPFIKTRFAPQGMVACIRASSDFYYDIVFRIHAEFQLNDVPDFPFWFTPGQFTGNIVLSKDASHVRHFHLYVPSDRSLNVDMEWLYGASESSNMEVDIGYLPQLELQSTGPSTPSQIVDEEGNVIDSRDGSGEPIQFVFEEIHWSSEISQQEAARRLEVTLYPFKKVPYLPFSEAFERAEAENKLVHSILLWGALDDQSC
;
A
#
# COMPACT_ATOMS: atom_id res chain seq x y z
N MET A 1 58.92 -35.57 -56.12
CA MET A 1 60.15 -34.75 -56.04
C MET A 1 60.27 -34.29 -54.59
N ALA A 2 61.19 -34.68 -53.74
CA ALA A 2 62.29 -35.66 -53.63
C ALA A 2 62.56 -35.66 -52.09
N ALA A 3 63.02 -36.68 -51.36
CA ALA A 3 63.58 -38.01 -51.52
C ALA A 3 63.36 -38.68 -50.11
N ASP A 4 62.94 -39.94 -49.99
CA ASP A 4 63.82 -41.14 -49.86
C ASP A 4 64.56 -41.13 -48.49
N VAL A 5 64.66 -42.14 -47.60
CA VAL A 5 64.67 -43.62 -47.59
C VAL A 5 64.50 -43.98 -46.08
N ASP A 6 63.53 -44.76 -45.62
CA ASP A 6 63.46 -46.23 -45.46
C ASP A 6 64.50 -46.93 -44.53
N LYS A 7 63.98 -47.96 -43.83
CA LYS A 7 64.61 -49.06 -43.05
C LYS A 7 65.03 -48.81 -41.60
N ASN A 8 64.40 -49.43 -40.60
CA ASN A 8 64.17 -50.86 -40.25
C ASN A 8 65.24 -51.45 -39.32
N SER A 9 64.73 -52.26 -38.37
CA SER A 9 65.36 -53.39 -37.69
C SER A 9 66.31 -53.06 -36.53
N PHE A 10 66.43 -53.84 -35.45
CA PHE A 10 65.71 -54.97 -34.84
C PHE A 10 66.50 -55.23 -33.53
N ASP A 11 65.84 -55.77 -32.49
CA ASP A 11 66.40 -56.65 -31.44
C ASP A 11 67.55 -56.11 -30.54
N LYS A 12 67.76 -56.51 -29.28
CA LYS A 12 67.23 -57.55 -28.39
C LYS A 12 67.86 -57.32 -27.00
N ASP A 13 67.18 -57.82 -25.96
CA ASP A 13 67.73 -58.46 -24.75
C ASP A 13 68.68 -57.64 -23.84
N SER A 14 68.76 -57.81 -22.52
CA SER A 14 68.02 -58.54 -21.49
C SER A 14 68.71 -58.18 -20.17
N GLU A 15 67.94 -58.09 -19.09
CA GLU A 15 68.29 -58.45 -17.70
C GLU A 15 69.47 -57.77 -16.94
N GLY A 16 69.17 -57.41 -15.68
CA GLY A 16 70.21 -57.24 -14.65
C GLY A 16 69.82 -56.35 -13.47
N ARG A 17 69.10 -56.92 -12.48
CA ARG A 17 68.87 -56.32 -11.14
C ARG A 17 70.20 -56.08 -10.40
N GLN A 18 70.35 -54.95 -9.69
CA GLN A 18 70.37 -54.89 -8.21
C GLN A 18 70.60 -53.47 -7.62
N ASN A 19 69.72 -53.13 -6.68
CA ASN A 19 69.77 -52.20 -5.54
C ASN A 19 70.90 -51.16 -5.35
N GLY A 20 70.47 -49.92 -5.12
CA GLY A 20 71.19 -48.91 -4.33
C GLY A 20 70.28 -47.75 -3.91
N ARG A 21 69.91 -47.69 -2.62
CA ARG A 21 69.16 -46.58 -2.00
C ARG A 21 69.87 -45.23 -2.20
N ARG A 22 69.12 -44.16 -2.52
CA ARG A 22 69.34 -42.79 -2.01
C ARG A 22 68.05 -41.95 -2.12
N THR A 23 67.83 -41.15 -1.09
CA THR A 23 66.64 -40.38 -0.66
C THR A 23 66.18 -39.26 -1.62
N PRO A 24 64.88 -38.93 -1.69
CA PRO A 24 64.39 -37.72 -2.36
C PRO A 24 64.55 -36.48 -1.48
N GLY A 25 64.96 -35.38 -2.09
CA GLY A 25 65.21 -34.08 -1.43
C GLY A 25 63.96 -33.48 -0.78
N SER A 26 64.04 -33.30 0.54
CA SER A 26 63.11 -32.58 1.40
C SER A 26 63.22 -31.06 1.21
N GLY A 27 62.87 -30.56 0.02
CA GLY A 27 62.94 -29.12 -0.28
C GLY A 27 61.66 -28.49 -0.84
N SER A 28 60.72 -29.26 -1.40
CA SER A 28 59.62 -28.68 -2.20
C SER A 28 58.27 -28.57 -1.48
N TRP A 29 58.05 -29.28 -0.38
CA TRP A 29 56.74 -29.31 0.28
C TRP A 29 56.55 -28.13 1.25
N PHE A 30 57.61 -27.73 1.96
CA PHE A 30 57.61 -26.57 2.85
C PHE A 30 57.33 -25.26 2.12
N TYR A 31 57.90 -25.05 0.93
CA TYR A 31 57.66 -23.85 0.13
C TYR A 31 56.21 -23.76 -0.39
N ARG A 32 55.58 -24.89 -0.74
CA ARG A 32 54.17 -24.90 -1.18
C ARG A 32 53.18 -24.69 -0.02
N GLY A 33 53.47 -25.25 1.15
CA GLY A 33 52.69 -25.01 2.38
C GLY A 33 52.80 -23.56 2.88
N LEU A 34 53.99 -22.96 2.78
CA LEU A 34 54.22 -21.57 3.17
C LEU A 34 53.53 -20.57 2.23
N TRP A 35 53.53 -20.83 0.91
CA TRP A 35 52.84 -19.98 -0.08
C TRP A 35 51.32 -20.06 0.02
N THR A 36 50.76 -21.22 0.33
CA THR A 36 49.32 -21.37 0.57
C THR A 36 48.90 -20.68 1.87
N LEU A 37 49.69 -20.80 2.94
CA LEU A 37 49.51 -20.02 4.18
C LEU A 37 49.59 -18.51 3.94
N LEU A 38 50.58 -18.05 3.15
CA LEU A 38 50.72 -16.64 2.79
C LEU A 38 49.52 -16.12 2.00
N LEU A 39 48.98 -16.88 1.04
CA LEU A 39 47.77 -16.49 0.30
C LEU A 39 46.52 -16.50 1.19
N VAL A 40 46.37 -17.50 2.08
CA VAL A 40 45.26 -17.60 3.03
C VAL A 40 45.25 -16.44 4.02
N PHE A 41 46.41 -15.90 4.41
CA PHE A 41 46.49 -14.71 5.25
C PHE A 41 46.44 -13.40 4.45
N ALA A 42 47.04 -13.34 3.26
CA ALA A 42 47.07 -12.12 2.44
C ALA A 42 45.68 -11.71 1.93
N VAL A 43 44.82 -12.68 1.55
CA VAL A 43 43.46 -12.37 1.05
C VAL A 43 42.60 -11.64 2.11
N PRO A 44 42.51 -12.11 3.37
CA PRO A 44 41.86 -11.37 4.46
C PRO A 44 42.46 -9.98 4.71
N PHE A 45 43.79 -9.84 4.67
CA PHE A 45 44.45 -8.54 4.86
C PHE A 45 44.15 -7.55 3.72
N ILE A 46 44.11 -8.04 2.48
CA ILE A 46 43.73 -7.24 1.31
C ILE A 46 42.24 -6.88 1.37
N ALA A 47 41.37 -7.84 1.71
CA ALA A 47 39.94 -7.58 1.90
C ALA A 47 39.67 -6.56 3.02
N PHE A 48 40.41 -6.66 4.14
CA PHE A 48 40.35 -5.69 5.22
C PHE A 48 40.86 -4.31 4.78
N GLY A 49 41.94 -4.25 4.01
CA GLY A 49 42.46 -3.00 3.44
C GLY A 49 41.48 -2.35 2.45
N ILE A 50 40.83 -3.14 1.59
CA ILE A 50 39.80 -2.67 0.65
C ILE A 50 38.59 -2.16 1.42
N LYS A 51 38.10 -2.90 2.42
CA LYS A 51 36.99 -2.49 3.27
C LYS A 51 37.31 -1.19 4.02
N TYR A 52 38.47 -1.11 4.65
CA TYR A 52 38.91 0.10 5.36
C TYR A 52 39.01 1.31 4.43
N TYR A 53 39.51 1.11 3.21
CA TYR A 53 39.56 2.17 2.19
C TYR A 53 38.15 2.60 1.73
N GLN A 54 37.23 1.66 1.54
CA GLN A 54 35.84 1.94 1.21
C GLN A 54 35.13 2.69 2.34
N ASP A 55 35.28 2.24 3.59
CA ASP A 55 34.71 2.86 4.79
C ASP A 55 35.25 4.28 4.99
N ALA A 56 36.56 4.49 4.83
CA ALA A 56 37.16 5.82 4.92
C ALA A 56 36.67 6.76 3.81
N ARG A 57 36.43 6.23 2.60
CA ARG A 57 35.89 6.99 1.47
C ARG A 57 34.41 7.31 1.64
N LEU A 58 33.64 6.43 2.28
CA LEU A 58 32.23 6.67 2.63
C LEU A 58 32.12 7.71 3.74
N LEU A 59 32.94 7.60 4.79
CA LEU A 59 32.94 8.54 5.91
C LEU A 59 33.28 9.97 5.46
N ARG A 60 34.33 10.11 4.64
CA ARG A 60 34.72 11.40 4.07
C ARG A 60 33.63 11.99 3.18
N ARG A 61 32.96 11.16 2.38
CA ARG A 61 31.83 11.59 1.56
C ARG A 61 30.64 12.00 2.40
N HIS A 62 30.31 11.25 3.44
CA HIS A 62 29.27 11.62 4.38
C HIS A 62 29.54 13.00 5.03
N GLU A 63 30.78 13.26 5.48
CA GLU A 63 31.16 14.59 6.00
C GLU A 63 31.02 15.71 4.94
N GLU A 64 31.44 15.45 3.70
CA GLU A 64 31.29 16.39 2.59
C GLU A 64 29.81 16.63 2.25
N SER A 65 28.97 15.59 2.27
CA SER A 65 27.52 15.67 2.07
C SER A 65 26.82 16.45 3.18
N VAL A 66 27.22 16.25 4.45
CA VAL A 66 26.69 17.04 5.59
C VAL A 66 26.99 18.51 5.41
N ARG A 67 28.21 18.82 4.95
CA ARG A 67 28.66 20.19 4.76
C ARG A 67 28.00 20.87 3.56
N ALA A 68 27.71 20.13 2.49
CA ALA A 68 27.15 20.69 1.25
C ALA A 68 25.63 20.77 1.26
N LEU A 69 24.95 19.73 1.76
CA LEU A 69 23.50 19.55 1.66
C LEU A 69 22.76 19.91 2.96
N GLY A 70 23.47 19.95 4.10
CA GLY A 70 22.84 20.07 5.42
C GLY A 70 22.05 18.81 5.82
N ALA A 71 21.45 18.83 7.01
CA ALA A 71 20.72 17.67 7.54
C ALA A 71 19.51 17.29 6.69
N GLU A 72 18.75 18.28 6.22
CA GLU A 72 17.58 18.06 5.36
C GLU A 72 17.97 17.56 3.97
N GLY A 73 19.04 18.09 3.38
CA GLY A 73 19.49 17.66 2.06
C GLY A 73 20.14 16.27 2.08
N ILE A 74 20.78 15.84 3.18
CA ILE A 74 21.20 14.44 3.35
C ILE A 74 20.00 13.52 3.48
N PHE A 75 19.03 13.89 4.31
CA PHE A 75 17.82 13.09 4.48
C PHE A 75 17.15 12.83 3.13
N LEU A 76 17.03 13.89 2.32
CA LEU A 76 16.52 13.81 0.96
C LEU A 76 17.37 12.90 0.06
N PHE A 77 18.69 13.08 0.06
CA PHE A 77 19.59 12.26 -0.73
C PHE A 77 19.47 10.77 -0.37
N SER A 78 19.50 10.46 0.94
CA SER A 78 19.41 9.11 1.48
C SER A 78 18.08 8.40 1.19
N SER A 79 17.02 9.16 0.95
CA SER A 79 15.71 8.60 0.60
C SER A 79 15.61 8.11 -0.85
N LEU A 80 16.57 8.52 -1.69
CA LEU A 80 16.63 8.21 -3.12
C LEU A 80 17.76 7.22 -3.41
N ASP A 81 18.86 7.32 -2.67
CA ASP A 81 20.01 6.41 -2.68
C ASP A 81 19.62 5.07 -2.04
N THR A 82 19.11 4.17 -2.88
CA THR A 82 18.56 2.87 -2.48
C THR A 82 19.67 1.88 -2.16
N ASP A 83 20.81 1.97 -2.85
CA ASP A 83 21.97 1.10 -2.62
C ASP A 83 22.98 1.66 -1.59
N HIS A 84 22.70 2.86 -1.07
CA HIS A 84 23.43 3.53 0.01
C HIS A 84 24.91 3.82 -0.35
N ASP A 85 25.20 4.02 -1.64
CA ASP A 85 26.56 4.24 -2.13
C ASP A 85 26.99 5.72 -2.12
N LEU A 86 26.09 6.60 -1.65
CA LEU A 86 26.18 8.06 -1.64
C LEU A 86 26.28 8.68 -3.04
N TYR A 87 25.74 8.01 -4.05
CA TYR A 87 25.44 8.50 -5.39
C TYR A 87 23.95 8.34 -5.71
N LEU A 88 23.47 9.10 -6.70
CA LEU A 88 22.16 8.85 -7.30
C LEU A 88 22.39 8.36 -8.71
N SER A 89 22.13 7.08 -8.94
CA SER A 89 22.07 6.50 -10.27
C SER A 89 20.94 7.15 -11.09
N PRO A 90 21.01 7.11 -12.43
CA PRO A 90 19.89 7.54 -13.29
C PRO A 90 18.56 6.87 -12.91
N GLU A 91 18.61 5.63 -12.43
CA GLU A 91 17.47 4.85 -11.97
C GLU A 91 16.88 5.41 -10.67
N GLU A 92 17.72 5.76 -9.69
CA GLU A 92 17.32 6.39 -8.42
C GLU A 92 16.86 7.84 -8.59
N PHE A 93 17.40 8.53 -9.60
CA PHE A 93 17.00 9.89 -9.94
C PHE A 93 15.71 9.95 -10.78
N LYS A 94 15.30 8.82 -11.36
CA LYS A 94 14.11 8.71 -12.23
C LYS A 94 12.83 9.31 -11.63
N PRO A 95 12.47 9.09 -10.34
CA PRO A 95 11.25 9.67 -9.76
C PRO A 95 11.28 11.20 -9.71
N ILE A 96 12.46 11.80 -9.55
CA ILE A 96 12.63 13.26 -9.58
C ILE A 96 12.51 13.75 -11.03
N ALA A 97 13.18 13.07 -11.96
CA ALA A 97 13.18 13.44 -13.37
C ALA A 97 11.77 13.38 -13.97
N GLU A 98 10.98 12.35 -13.67
CA GLU A 98 9.59 12.21 -14.11
C GLU A 98 8.72 13.36 -13.57
N LYS A 99 8.93 13.78 -12.32
CA LYS A 99 8.19 14.90 -11.70
C LYS A 99 8.61 16.27 -12.24
N LEU A 100 9.89 16.46 -12.59
CA LEU A 100 10.40 17.70 -13.16
C LEU A 100 10.07 17.86 -14.65
N THR A 101 9.99 16.75 -15.39
CA THR A 101 9.69 16.75 -16.83
C THR A 101 8.20 16.61 -17.13
N GLY A 102 7.38 16.23 -16.14
CA GLY A 102 5.93 16.04 -16.30
C GLY A 102 5.56 14.81 -17.15
N ILE A 103 6.53 13.94 -17.43
CA ILE A 103 6.34 12.71 -18.20
C ILE A 103 6.13 11.59 -17.19
N THR A 104 4.87 11.39 -16.79
CA THR A 104 4.47 10.15 -16.11
C THR A 104 4.56 9.00 -17.14
N PRO A 105 5.22 7.88 -16.83
CA PRO A 105 5.09 6.69 -17.65
C PRO A 105 3.60 6.32 -17.67
N THR A 106 3.09 6.02 -18.86
CA THR A 106 1.78 5.41 -19.04
C THR A 106 1.74 4.13 -18.22
N VAL A 107 1.06 4.19 -17.08
CA VAL A 107 0.75 2.99 -16.30
C VAL A 107 -0.05 2.09 -17.22
N ASP A 108 0.49 0.89 -17.46
CA ASP A 108 -0.08 -0.12 -18.31
C ASP A 108 -1.59 -0.30 -18.04
N LEU A 109 -2.33 -0.22 -19.15
CA LEU A 109 -3.75 -0.55 -19.31
C LEU A 109 -4.70 0.36 -18.53
N GLU A 110 -5.04 1.50 -19.13
CA GLU A 110 -6.43 1.93 -19.19
C GLU A 110 -7.24 0.78 -19.81
N GLU A 111 -7.63 -0.22 -19.00
CA GLU A 111 -8.68 -1.14 -19.39
C GLU A 111 -9.93 -0.28 -19.54
N GLU A 112 -10.30 -0.01 -20.80
CA GLU A 112 -11.59 0.54 -21.18
C GLU A 112 -12.66 -0.14 -20.32
N ILE A 113 -13.50 0.67 -19.65
CA ILE A 113 -14.66 0.17 -18.92
C ILE A 113 -15.55 -0.48 -19.98
N VAL A 114 -15.40 -1.79 -20.19
CA VAL A 114 -16.27 -2.57 -21.06
C VAL A 114 -17.61 -2.60 -20.36
N HIS A 115 -18.45 -1.64 -20.71
CA HIS A 115 -19.84 -1.62 -20.30
C HIS A 115 -20.52 -2.73 -21.08
N ASP A 116 -20.61 -3.91 -20.49
CA ASP A 116 -21.45 -4.99 -21.01
C ASP A 116 -22.90 -4.63 -20.67
N PRO A 117 -23.74 -4.23 -21.65
CA PRO A 117 -25.14 -3.91 -21.39
C PRO A 117 -25.95 -5.13 -20.89
N ASN A 118 -25.44 -6.35 -21.11
CA ASN A 118 -26.04 -7.59 -20.66
C ASN A 118 -25.37 -8.14 -19.38
N GLY A 119 -24.41 -7.41 -18.81
CA GLY A 119 -23.72 -7.79 -17.60
C GLY A 119 -24.61 -7.73 -16.35
N GLU A 120 -24.15 -8.35 -15.27
CA GLU A 120 -24.87 -8.28 -14.00
C GLU A 120 -24.78 -6.90 -13.36
N THR A 121 -25.84 -6.53 -12.64
CA THR A 121 -25.92 -5.27 -11.91
C THR A 121 -26.04 -5.51 -10.41
N LEU A 122 -25.30 -4.74 -9.63
CA LEU A 122 -25.33 -4.70 -8.19
C LEU A 122 -26.01 -3.42 -7.73
N ILE A 123 -26.98 -3.52 -6.82
CA ILE A 123 -27.59 -2.35 -6.17
C ILE A 123 -26.89 -2.11 -4.83
N LEU A 124 -26.43 -0.89 -4.63
CA LEU A 124 -25.89 -0.43 -3.35
C LEU A 124 -26.84 0.58 -2.71
N GLU A 125 -26.98 0.48 -1.39
CA GLU A 125 -27.67 1.46 -0.56
C GLU A 125 -26.66 2.18 0.33
N ALA A 126 -26.77 3.50 0.39
CA ALA A 126 -26.01 4.34 1.31
C ALA A 126 -26.84 4.63 2.57
N LYS A 127 -26.25 4.36 3.73
CA LYS A 127 -26.82 4.69 5.04
C LYS A 127 -25.88 5.62 5.79
N MET A 128 -26.45 6.63 6.44
CA MET A 128 -25.68 7.65 7.15
C MET A 128 -26.46 8.16 8.36
N GLN A 129 -25.75 8.34 9.47
CA GLN A 129 -26.16 9.18 10.58
C GLN A 129 -25.15 10.32 10.71
N PRO A 130 -25.59 11.58 10.83
CA PRO A 130 -24.68 12.72 10.90
C PRO A 130 -23.77 12.65 12.12
N LEU A 131 -22.61 13.31 12.01
CA LEU A 131 -21.66 13.45 13.11
C LEU A 131 -22.33 14.12 14.33
N GLN A 132 -22.06 13.57 15.51
CA GLN A 132 -22.59 14.12 16.76
C GLN A 132 -21.79 15.36 17.15
N LEU A 133 -22.36 16.55 16.98
CA LEU A 133 -21.65 17.80 17.29
C LEU A 133 -21.18 17.89 18.75
N ASP A 134 -21.92 17.29 19.69
CA ASP A 134 -21.57 17.28 21.11
C ASP A 134 -20.38 16.37 21.45
N SER A 135 -19.93 15.53 20.50
CA SER A 135 -18.70 14.74 20.64
C SER A 135 -17.44 15.56 20.36
N MET A 136 -17.58 16.70 19.67
CA MET A 136 -16.47 17.58 19.29
C MET A 136 -15.87 18.26 20.52
N THR A 137 -14.55 18.41 20.58
CA THR A 137 -13.89 19.05 21.73
C THR A 137 -14.31 20.53 21.84
N LYS A 138 -14.43 21.23 20.70
CA LYS A 138 -14.84 22.64 20.65
C LYS A 138 -16.30 22.86 21.08
N SER A 139 -17.13 21.82 21.13
CA SER A 139 -18.53 21.92 21.59
C SER A 139 -18.63 22.20 23.09
N LYS A 140 -17.63 21.82 23.89
CA LYS A 140 -17.62 21.98 25.36
C LYS A 140 -17.74 23.43 25.80
N ASP A 141 -17.17 24.34 25.01
CA ASP A 141 -17.25 25.79 25.21
C ASP A 141 -18.38 26.42 24.38
N GLY A 142 -19.37 25.63 23.93
CA GLY A 142 -20.46 26.10 23.08
C GLY A 142 -20.01 26.60 21.71
N PHE A 143 -18.89 26.09 21.19
CA PHE A 143 -18.24 26.56 19.96
C PHE A 143 -17.79 28.03 20.02
N LEU A 144 -17.45 28.55 21.21
CA LEU A 144 -16.84 29.87 21.36
C LEU A 144 -15.60 30.00 20.45
N GLY A 145 -15.58 31.03 19.60
CA GLY A 145 -14.50 31.28 18.63
C GLY A 145 -14.68 30.59 17.26
N VAL A 146 -15.64 29.67 17.12
CA VAL A 146 -15.95 29.04 15.83
C VAL A 146 -17.12 29.77 15.17
N SER A 147 -16.88 30.30 13.97
CA SER A 147 -17.94 30.99 13.23
C SER A 147 -19.05 30.02 12.82
N HIS A 148 -20.31 30.48 12.80
CA HIS A 148 -21.43 29.62 12.38
C HIS A 148 -21.27 29.14 10.92
N SER A 149 -20.67 29.98 10.05
CA SER A 149 -20.34 29.65 8.66
C SER A 149 -19.27 28.56 8.55
N SER A 150 -18.34 28.46 9.49
CA SER A 150 -17.28 27.44 9.45
C SER A 150 -17.85 26.02 9.44
N LEU A 151 -18.92 25.77 10.19
CA LEU A 151 -19.54 24.45 10.33
C LEU A 151 -20.78 24.27 9.43
N SER A 152 -21.00 25.14 8.44
CA SER A 152 -22.23 25.13 7.63
C SER A 152 -22.40 23.81 6.85
N GLY A 153 -21.34 23.36 6.18
CA GLY A 153 -21.31 22.10 5.44
C GLY A 153 -21.60 20.91 6.35
N LEU A 154 -20.89 20.81 7.48
CA LEU A 154 -21.10 19.77 8.49
C LEU A 154 -22.54 19.72 9.02
N ARG A 155 -23.13 20.89 9.34
CA ARG A 155 -24.52 20.98 9.85
C ARG A 155 -25.56 20.65 8.78
N SER A 156 -25.26 20.91 7.52
CA SER A 156 -26.14 20.65 6.39
C SER A 156 -26.12 19.19 5.94
N TRP A 157 -24.99 18.49 6.14
CA TRP A 157 -24.80 17.12 5.68
C TRP A 157 -25.45 16.11 6.64
N LYS A 158 -26.74 15.84 6.41
CA LYS A 158 -27.58 14.99 7.28
C LYS A 158 -27.93 13.64 6.67
N SER A 159 -27.70 13.46 5.38
CA SER A 159 -28.06 12.27 4.62
C SER A 159 -27.09 12.07 3.45
N PRO A 160 -27.00 10.86 2.89
CA PRO A 160 -26.20 10.62 1.69
C PRO A 160 -26.70 11.47 0.52
N ALA A 161 -25.79 11.86 -0.37
CA ALA A 161 -26.11 12.57 -1.61
C ALA A 161 -26.92 11.68 -2.58
N VAL A 162 -26.59 10.40 -2.65
CA VAL A 162 -27.28 9.39 -3.48
C VAL A 162 -27.59 8.17 -2.61
N PRO A 163 -28.83 8.03 -2.09
CA PRO A 163 -29.19 6.95 -1.17
C PRO A 163 -29.13 5.55 -1.78
N SER A 164 -29.30 5.41 -3.10
CA SER A 164 -29.22 4.13 -3.79
C SER A 164 -28.71 4.31 -5.22
N SER A 165 -27.87 3.39 -5.69
CA SER A 165 -27.32 3.40 -7.04
C SER A 165 -27.04 1.99 -7.54
N SER A 166 -27.15 1.79 -8.86
CA SER A 166 -26.83 0.54 -9.55
C SER A 166 -25.45 0.60 -10.20
N PHE A 167 -24.68 -0.48 -10.07
CA PHE A 167 -23.32 -0.61 -10.63
C PHE A 167 -23.22 -1.89 -11.44
N SER A 168 -22.40 -1.89 -12.50
CA SER A 168 -22.07 -3.13 -13.21
C SER A 168 -21.12 -3.97 -12.36
N ALA A 169 -21.35 -5.28 -12.26
CA ALA A 169 -20.45 -6.20 -11.56
C ALA A 169 -19.02 -6.11 -12.10
N SER A 170 -18.87 -5.93 -13.42
CA SER A 170 -17.56 -5.80 -14.09
C SER A 170 -16.73 -4.61 -13.58
N GLN A 171 -17.36 -3.56 -13.05
CA GLN A 171 -16.64 -2.41 -12.49
C GLN A 171 -15.82 -2.82 -11.26
N PHE A 172 -16.29 -3.80 -10.47
CA PHE A 172 -15.62 -4.28 -9.26
C PHE A 172 -14.36 -5.10 -9.55
N ARG A 173 -14.00 -5.31 -10.83
CA ARG A 173 -12.68 -5.83 -11.24
C ARG A 173 -11.50 -5.07 -10.63
N VAL A 174 -11.69 -3.80 -10.31
CA VAL A 174 -10.70 -2.96 -9.60
C VAL A 174 -10.19 -3.61 -8.30
N PHE A 175 -11.03 -4.40 -7.63
CA PHE A 175 -10.69 -5.10 -6.39
C PHE A 175 -9.93 -6.40 -6.61
N LEU A 176 -9.77 -6.90 -7.83
CA LEU A 176 -9.05 -8.15 -8.04
C LEU A 176 -7.54 -8.01 -7.75
N PRO A 177 -6.90 -9.08 -7.24
CA PRO A 177 -5.46 -9.09 -7.01
C PRO A 177 -4.66 -8.94 -8.30
N THR A 178 -3.45 -8.40 -8.19
CA THR A 178 -2.49 -8.41 -9.30
C THR A 178 -1.91 -9.82 -9.49
N LYS A 179 -1.43 -10.15 -10.70
CA LYS A 179 -0.98 -11.51 -11.08
C LYS A 179 0.06 -12.14 -10.14
N ASN A 180 0.78 -11.33 -9.36
CA ASN A 180 1.84 -11.77 -8.45
C ASN A 180 1.37 -11.99 -7.00
N LYS A 181 0.09 -11.74 -6.68
CA LYS A 181 -0.44 -11.70 -5.31
C LYS A 181 -1.73 -12.49 -5.19
N LEU A 182 -1.64 -13.80 -5.38
CA LEU A 182 -2.80 -14.69 -5.50
C LEU A 182 -3.04 -15.52 -4.22
N GLU A 183 -2.17 -15.44 -3.23
CA GLU A 183 -2.27 -16.24 -2.01
C GLU A 183 -3.11 -15.56 -0.94
N VAL A 184 -3.75 -16.38 -0.10
CA VAL A 184 -4.56 -15.86 1.02
C VAL A 184 -3.66 -15.10 2.00
N GLY A 185 -4.07 -13.86 2.26
CA GLY A 185 -3.39 -12.90 3.12
C GLY A 185 -2.32 -12.07 2.40
N ASP A 186 -2.14 -12.22 1.08
CA ASP A 186 -1.38 -11.25 0.30
C ASP A 186 -2.08 -9.90 0.32
N THR A 187 -1.30 -8.83 0.47
CA THR A 187 -1.81 -7.45 0.43
C THR A 187 -1.29 -6.70 -0.78
N TRP A 188 -2.09 -5.82 -1.39
CA TRP A 188 -1.66 -4.96 -2.49
C TRP A 188 -2.31 -3.60 -2.46
N TRP A 189 -1.61 -2.64 -3.07
CA TRP A 189 -2.12 -1.31 -3.32
C TRP A 189 -3.09 -1.37 -4.51
N VAL A 190 -4.34 -1.04 -4.25
CA VAL A 190 -5.34 -0.80 -5.30
C VAL A 190 -5.18 0.63 -5.82
N ILE A 191 -5.01 1.58 -4.89
CA ILE A 191 -4.67 2.98 -5.17
C ILE A 191 -3.45 3.31 -4.32
N PRO A 192 -2.27 3.54 -4.92
CA PRO A 192 -1.06 3.87 -4.16
C PRO A 192 -1.12 5.29 -3.59
N SER A 193 -0.32 5.53 -2.54
CA SER A 193 -0.05 6.88 -2.04
C SER A 193 0.70 7.70 -3.07
N GLU A 194 0.34 8.98 -3.21
CA GLU A 194 1.06 9.96 -4.04
C GLU A 194 1.86 10.96 -3.20
N LEU A 195 1.79 10.87 -1.87
CA LEU A 195 2.65 11.68 -1.02
C LEU A 195 4.08 11.28 -1.26
N ASN A 196 4.86 12.25 -1.73
CA ASN A 196 6.31 12.16 -1.69
C ASN A 196 6.84 13.00 -0.53
N ILE A 197 8.06 12.69 -0.14
CA ILE A 197 8.84 13.37 0.90
C ILE A 197 9.08 14.88 0.66
N PHE A 198 8.89 15.38 -0.56
CA PHE A 198 9.17 16.77 -0.94
C PHE A 198 7.98 17.70 -0.72
N THR A 199 6.74 17.22 -0.89
CA THR A 199 5.54 18.03 -0.67
C THR A 199 4.87 17.66 0.64
N GLY A 200 4.92 16.40 1.07
CA GLY A 200 4.41 15.90 2.36
C GLY A 200 2.89 16.03 2.59
N TYR A 201 2.23 16.96 1.91
CA TYR A 201 0.82 17.32 2.05
C TYR A 201 0.26 17.92 0.75
N LEU A 202 -1.05 17.83 0.58
CA LEU A 202 -1.80 18.51 -0.50
C LEU A 202 -2.39 19.84 0.02
N PRO A 203 -2.69 20.84 -0.85
CA PRO A 203 -3.13 22.16 -0.40
C PRO A 203 -4.53 22.14 0.23
N ASN A 204 -4.72 23.01 1.24
CA ASN A 204 -5.92 23.11 2.09
C ASN A 204 -7.03 23.96 1.46
N ASN A 205 -6.69 24.86 0.54
CA ASN A 205 -7.63 25.78 -0.11
C ASN A 205 -8.44 25.18 -1.28
N ARG A 206 -8.45 23.85 -1.44
CA ARG A 206 -9.21 23.18 -2.50
C ARG A 206 -10.66 22.97 -2.09
N TYR A 207 -11.57 23.25 -3.01
CA TYR A 207 -12.99 22.95 -2.86
C TYR A 207 -13.38 21.67 -3.59
N HIS A 208 -12.91 21.51 -4.83
CA HIS A 208 -13.30 20.38 -5.67
C HIS A 208 -12.21 19.31 -5.75
N PRO A 209 -12.59 18.02 -5.74
CA PRO A 209 -11.64 16.94 -5.92
C PRO A 209 -11.03 16.96 -7.32
N PRO A 210 -9.78 16.46 -7.48
CA PRO A 210 -9.21 16.23 -8.80
C PRO A 210 -10.04 15.20 -9.57
N THR A 211 -10.03 15.28 -10.90
CA THR A 211 -10.70 14.28 -11.74
C THR A 211 -10.11 12.88 -11.48
N PRO A 212 -10.92 11.89 -11.07
CA PRO A 212 -10.43 10.55 -10.78
C PRO A 212 -9.94 9.85 -12.05
N LYS A 213 -8.89 9.02 -11.94
CA LYS A 213 -8.31 8.28 -13.07
C LYS A 213 -8.17 6.79 -12.77
N GLY A 214 -8.32 5.96 -13.80
CA GLY A 214 -8.16 4.51 -13.70
C GLY A 214 -9.00 3.90 -12.57
N LYS A 215 -8.34 3.20 -11.65
CA LYS A 215 -8.98 2.51 -10.50
C LYS A 215 -9.70 3.45 -9.53
N GLU A 216 -9.35 4.73 -9.51
CA GLU A 216 -9.98 5.72 -8.63
C GLU A 216 -11.42 6.04 -9.04
N VAL A 217 -11.79 5.82 -10.31
CA VAL A 217 -13.10 6.20 -10.84
C VAL A 217 -14.23 5.49 -10.08
N LEU A 218 -14.09 4.18 -9.85
CA LEU A 218 -15.08 3.43 -9.09
C LEU A 218 -15.14 3.91 -7.64
N ILE A 219 -13.99 4.05 -6.98
CA ILE A 219 -13.93 4.47 -5.56
C ILE A 219 -14.52 5.88 -5.38
N HIS A 220 -14.22 6.79 -6.30
CA HIS A 220 -14.82 8.11 -6.34
C HIS A 220 -16.33 8.05 -6.51
N THR A 221 -16.82 7.21 -7.42
CA THR A 221 -18.27 7.06 -7.66
C THR A 221 -18.99 6.50 -6.43
N LEU A 222 -18.41 5.50 -5.77
CA LEU A 222 -18.92 4.92 -4.52
C LEU A 222 -18.98 5.98 -3.40
N LEU A 223 -17.87 6.67 -3.13
CA LEU A 223 -17.82 7.69 -2.08
C LEU A 223 -18.68 8.92 -2.42
N SER A 224 -18.91 9.21 -3.70
CA SER A 224 -19.82 10.27 -4.15
C SER A 224 -21.28 10.01 -3.77
N MET A 225 -21.65 8.75 -3.48
CA MET A 225 -22.96 8.44 -2.93
C MET A 225 -23.18 9.11 -1.56
N PHE A 226 -22.11 9.32 -0.78
CA PHE A 226 -22.21 10.00 0.51
C PHE A 226 -22.22 11.52 0.37
N HIS A 227 -21.29 12.06 -0.42
CA HIS A 227 -21.13 13.51 -0.60
C HIS A 227 -20.50 13.80 -1.98
N PRO A 228 -20.91 14.85 -2.70
CA PRO A 228 -20.45 15.12 -4.08
C PRO A 228 -18.96 15.47 -4.23
N ARG A 229 -18.22 15.64 -3.13
CA ARG A 229 -16.82 16.09 -3.12
C ARG A 229 -15.89 15.16 -2.33
N PRO A 230 -15.77 13.87 -2.71
CA PRO A 230 -14.81 12.97 -2.08
C PRO A 230 -13.41 13.17 -2.67
N PHE A 231 -12.41 13.26 -1.80
CA PHE A 231 -11.00 13.22 -2.15
C PHE A 231 -10.46 11.82 -1.83
N ILE A 232 -10.18 11.04 -2.87
CA ILE A 232 -9.74 9.64 -2.77
C ILE A 232 -8.33 9.50 -2.17
N LYS A 233 -7.58 10.60 -2.18
CA LYS A 233 -6.30 10.74 -1.53
C LYS A 233 -6.40 11.92 -0.56
N THR A 234 -6.35 11.59 0.72
CA THR A 234 -6.32 12.54 1.85
C THR A 234 -5.16 13.51 1.73
N ARG A 235 -5.27 14.73 2.26
CA ARG A 235 -4.15 15.69 2.27
C ARG A 235 -2.93 15.18 3.04
N PHE A 236 -3.14 14.35 4.06
CA PHE A 236 -2.10 13.80 4.93
C PHE A 236 -2.01 12.28 4.84
N ALA A 237 -0.85 11.74 5.24
CA ALA A 237 -0.68 10.29 5.34
C ALA A 237 -1.51 9.73 6.51
N PRO A 238 -2.01 8.50 6.40
CA PRO A 238 -1.89 7.58 5.26
C PRO A 238 -2.81 7.97 4.08
N GLN A 239 -2.39 7.61 2.87
CA GLN A 239 -3.17 7.82 1.65
C GLN A 239 -3.44 6.50 0.93
N GLY A 240 -4.53 6.47 0.16
CA GLY A 240 -4.79 5.45 -0.83
C GLY A 240 -5.60 4.28 -0.29
N MET A 241 -5.49 3.16 -0.98
CA MET A 241 -6.30 1.97 -0.74
C MET A 241 -5.45 0.71 -0.82
N VAL A 242 -5.54 -0.11 0.22
CA VAL A 242 -4.91 -1.43 0.29
C VAL A 242 -5.99 -2.49 0.40
N ALA A 243 -5.81 -3.59 -0.32
CA ALA A 243 -6.66 -4.77 -0.27
C ALA A 243 -5.87 -6.02 0.15
N CYS A 244 -6.59 -7.03 0.65
CA CYS A 244 -6.06 -8.29 1.15
C CYS A 244 -7.03 -9.43 0.79
N ILE A 245 -6.51 -10.54 0.25
CA ILE A 245 -7.33 -11.75 0.04
C ILE A 245 -7.56 -12.37 1.43
N ARG A 246 -8.78 -12.31 1.96
CA ARG A 246 -9.13 -12.96 3.24
C ARG A 246 -9.42 -14.44 3.04
N ALA A 247 -10.12 -14.80 1.96
CA ALA A 247 -10.42 -16.17 1.62
C ALA A 247 -10.46 -16.37 0.10
N SER A 248 -10.21 -17.60 -0.32
CA SER A 248 -10.30 -18.01 -1.73
C SER A 248 -11.06 -19.33 -1.82
N SER A 249 -11.86 -19.48 -2.87
CA SER A 249 -12.43 -20.75 -3.33
C SER A 249 -12.00 -21.00 -4.78
N ASP A 250 -12.62 -21.95 -5.48
CA ASP A 250 -12.34 -22.17 -6.90
C ASP A 250 -12.84 -20.99 -7.75
N PHE A 251 -14.01 -20.44 -7.43
CA PHE A 251 -14.71 -19.42 -8.22
C PHE A 251 -14.68 -18.01 -7.61
N TYR A 252 -14.50 -17.88 -6.30
CA TYR A 252 -14.64 -16.62 -5.57
C TYR A 252 -13.38 -16.21 -4.83
N TYR A 253 -13.21 -14.89 -4.71
CA TYR A 253 -12.39 -14.28 -3.68
C TYR A 253 -13.27 -13.58 -2.66
N ASP A 254 -12.88 -13.67 -1.39
CA ASP A 254 -13.29 -12.76 -0.33
C ASP A 254 -12.13 -11.79 -0.07
N ILE A 255 -12.35 -10.52 -0.36
CA ILE A 255 -11.34 -9.48 -0.28
C ILE A 255 -11.79 -8.47 0.76
N VAL A 256 -10.92 -8.21 1.73
CA VAL A 256 -11.06 -7.08 2.65
C VAL A 256 -10.14 -5.96 2.22
N PHE A 257 -10.57 -4.72 2.43
CA PHE A 257 -9.80 -3.55 2.01
C PHE A 257 -9.98 -2.37 2.97
N ARG A 258 -9.03 -1.45 2.93
CA ARG A 258 -9.01 -0.21 3.71
C ARG A 258 -8.75 0.96 2.76
N ILE A 259 -9.56 2.01 2.87
CA ILE A 259 -9.44 3.24 2.08
C ILE A 259 -9.25 4.42 3.03
N HIS A 260 -8.28 5.29 2.71
CA HIS A 260 -8.15 6.61 3.31
C HIS A 260 -8.59 7.67 2.31
N ALA A 261 -9.71 8.31 2.61
CA ALA A 261 -10.31 9.36 1.81
C ALA A 261 -10.88 10.43 2.76
N GLU A 262 -11.01 11.66 2.26
CA GLU A 262 -11.61 12.78 2.99
C GLU A 262 -12.70 13.44 2.13
N PHE A 263 -13.53 14.26 2.75
CA PHE A 263 -14.56 15.04 2.07
C PHE A 263 -14.36 16.51 2.33
N GLN A 264 -14.66 17.31 1.31
CA GLN A 264 -14.71 18.76 1.45
C GLN A 264 -16.18 19.19 1.51
N LEU A 265 -16.59 19.76 2.65
CA LEU A 265 -18.02 19.98 2.96
C LEU A 265 -18.52 21.39 2.61
N ASN A 266 -17.70 22.42 2.79
CA ASN A 266 -18.12 23.81 2.57
C ASN A 266 -17.97 24.24 1.11
N ASP A 267 -18.76 25.19 0.65
CA ASP A 267 -18.59 25.82 -0.66
C ASP A 267 -18.39 27.33 -0.53
N VAL A 268 -17.86 27.95 -1.57
CA VAL A 268 -17.75 29.41 -1.67
C VAL A 268 -19.13 30.02 -1.40
N PRO A 269 -19.25 31.02 -0.50
CA PRO A 269 -18.18 31.84 0.09
C PRO A 269 -17.55 31.33 1.39
N ASP A 270 -18.05 30.24 1.96
CA ASP A 270 -17.51 29.68 3.20
C ASP A 270 -16.15 29.03 2.93
N PHE A 271 -15.21 29.19 3.86
CA PHE A 271 -13.88 28.59 3.73
C PHE A 271 -13.93 27.05 3.81
N PRO A 272 -12.94 26.35 3.23
CA PRO A 272 -12.94 24.89 3.20
C PRO A 272 -13.06 24.24 4.59
N PHE A 273 -13.87 23.20 4.63
CA PHE A 273 -14.05 22.31 5.77
C PHE A 273 -13.76 20.90 5.29
N TRP A 274 -12.72 20.30 5.85
CA TRP A 274 -12.25 18.95 5.58
C TRP A 274 -12.79 18.02 6.65
N PHE A 275 -13.39 16.93 6.18
CA PHE A 275 -13.95 15.87 7.00
C PHE A 275 -13.26 14.56 6.63
N THR A 276 -12.46 14.03 7.54
CA THR A 276 -11.57 12.90 7.29
C THR A 276 -11.94 11.76 8.23
N PRO A 277 -12.75 10.78 7.77
CA PRO A 277 -12.89 9.52 8.50
C PRO A 277 -11.52 8.87 8.70
N GLY A 278 -11.26 8.33 9.89
CA GLY A 278 -9.99 7.67 10.16
C GLY A 278 -9.73 6.51 9.20
N GLN A 279 -10.76 5.73 8.87
CA GLN A 279 -10.71 4.79 7.75
C GLN A 279 -12.09 4.48 7.21
N PHE A 280 -12.12 4.03 5.96
CA PHE A 280 -13.17 3.16 5.47
C PHE A 280 -12.69 1.71 5.48
N THR A 281 -13.44 0.83 6.13
CA THR A 281 -13.26 -0.62 6.09
C THR A 281 -14.23 -1.20 5.08
N GLY A 282 -13.74 -2.08 4.22
CA GLY A 282 -14.57 -2.74 3.22
C GLY A 282 -14.35 -4.23 3.12
N ASN A 283 -15.39 -4.91 2.64
CA ASN A 283 -15.42 -6.32 2.33
C ASN A 283 -16.19 -6.52 1.02
N ILE A 284 -15.61 -7.32 0.13
CA ILE A 284 -16.25 -7.70 -1.13
C ILE A 284 -16.02 -9.19 -1.38
N VAL A 285 -17.09 -9.88 -1.74
CA VAL A 285 -17.03 -11.24 -2.26
C VAL A 285 -17.41 -11.20 -3.73
N LEU A 286 -16.47 -11.54 -4.60
CA LEU A 286 -16.64 -11.45 -6.06
C LEU A 286 -16.00 -12.65 -6.77
N SER A 287 -16.52 -12.97 -7.94
CA SER A 287 -15.97 -14.02 -8.80
C SER A 287 -14.57 -13.62 -9.29
N LYS A 288 -13.71 -14.61 -9.54
CA LYS A 288 -12.31 -14.36 -9.94
C LYS A 288 -12.15 -13.65 -11.29
N ASP A 289 -13.18 -13.64 -12.11
CA ASP A 289 -13.29 -12.94 -13.39
C ASP A 289 -14.05 -11.60 -13.28
N ALA A 290 -14.54 -11.25 -12.08
CA ALA A 290 -15.38 -10.09 -11.79
C ALA A 290 -16.69 -10.02 -12.59
N SER A 291 -17.22 -11.15 -13.04
CA SER A 291 -18.55 -11.22 -13.66
C SER A 291 -19.69 -11.17 -12.65
N HIS A 292 -19.46 -11.61 -11.41
CA HIS A 292 -20.45 -11.67 -10.33
C HIS A 292 -19.91 -11.07 -9.01
N VAL A 293 -20.73 -10.26 -8.34
CA VAL A 293 -20.47 -9.75 -6.99
C VAL A 293 -21.52 -10.33 -6.04
N ARG A 294 -21.07 -11.17 -5.12
CA ARG A 294 -21.92 -11.85 -4.14
C ARG A 294 -22.30 -10.94 -2.98
N HIS A 295 -21.35 -10.12 -2.53
CA HIS A 295 -21.50 -9.26 -1.37
C HIS A 295 -20.59 -8.04 -1.50
N PHE A 296 -21.08 -6.87 -1.11
CA PHE A 296 -20.27 -5.67 -0.96
C PHE A 296 -20.69 -4.89 0.28
N HIS A 297 -19.71 -4.52 1.09
CA HIS A 297 -19.90 -3.67 2.25
C HIS A 297 -18.70 -2.72 2.40
N LEU A 298 -18.97 -1.44 2.63
CA LEU A 298 -17.99 -0.39 2.86
C LEU A 298 -18.50 0.52 3.98
N TYR A 299 -17.76 0.72 5.06
CA TYR A 299 -18.24 1.51 6.19
C TYR A 299 -17.12 2.23 6.94
N VAL A 300 -17.48 3.30 7.65
CA VAL A 300 -16.61 3.91 8.67
C VAL A 300 -16.82 3.16 9.99
N PRO A 301 -15.78 2.54 10.57
CA PRO A 301 -15.90 1.85 11.85
C PRO A 301 -16.33 2.80 12.98
N SER A 302 -17.22 2.32 13.84
CA SER A 302 -17.81 3.08 14.95
C SER A 302 -17.52 2.44 16.32
N ASP A 303 -16.55 1.53 16.39
CA ASP A 303 -16.10 0.81 17.58
C ASP A 303 -15.29 1.70 18.54
N ARG A 304 -14.74 2.80 18.03
CA ARG A 304 -14.01 3.81 18.81
C ARG A 304 -14.92 4.97 19.21
N SER A 305 -14.52 5.68 20.26
CA SER A 305 -15.26 6.85 20.77
C SER A 305 -15.21 8.06 19.83
N LEU A 306 -14.18 8.15 18.99
CA LEU A 306 -13.95 9.21 18.00
C LEU A 306 -13.37 8.52 16.76
N ASN A 307 -13.84 8.89 15.57
CA ASN A 307 -13.51 8.20 14.32
C ASN A 307 -13.46 9.13 13.09
N VAL A 308 -13.56 10.44 13.29
CA VAL A 308 -13.44 11.44 12.23
C VAL A 308 -12.61 12.62 12.72
N ASP A 309 -11.56 12.92 11.98
CA ASP A 309 -10.79 14.16 12.08
C ASP A 309 -11.42 15.26 11.21
N MET A 310 -11.40 16.49 11.71
CA MET A 310 -11.98 17.65 11.04
C MET A 310 -11.03 18.83 11.08
N GLU A 311 -10.82 19.44 9.93
CA GLU A 311 -9.99 20.64 9.80
C GLU A 311 -10.75 21.68 9.01
N TRP A 312 -10.75 22.94 9.43
CA TRP A 312 -11.37 23.99 8.63
C TRP A 312 -10.60 25.29 8.68
N LEU A 313 -10.65 25.98 7.55
CA LEU A 313 -10.10 27.30 7.44
C LEU A 313 -11.11 28.33 7.96
N TYR A 314 -10.62 29.39 8.61
CA TYR A 314 -11.44 30.52 9.05
C TYR A 314 -10.90 31.87 8.56
N GLY A 315 -9.96 31.83 7.61
CA GLY A 315 -9.37 33.00 6.96
C GLY A 315 -8.62 32.62 5.68
N ALA A 316 -8.23 33.63 4.89
CA ALA A 316 -7.62 33.43 3.57
C ALA A 316 -6.15 32.95 3.60
N SER A 317 -5.47 33.01 4.75
CA SER A 317 -4.09 32.49 4.91
C SER A 317 -4.10 31.07 5.49
N GLU A 318 -3.44 30.13 4.81
CA GLU A 318 -3.37 28.71 5.19
C GLU A 318 -2.50 28.44 6.43
N SER A 319 -1.51 29.30 6.71
CA SER A 319 -0.48 29.03 7.73
C SER A 319 -0.87 29.40 9.17
N SER A 320 -1.96 30.14 9.37
CA SER A 320 -2.34 30.67 10.68
C SER A 320 -3.85 30.66 10.98
N ASN A 321 -4.68 30.19 10.05
CA ASN A 321 -6.14 30.26 10.18
C ASN A 321 -6.81 28.90 9.97
N MET A 322 -6.26 27.86 10.58
CA MET A 322 -6.80 26.51 10.54
C MET A 322 -7.16 26.06 11.94
N GLU A 323 -8.39 25.62 12.12
CA GLU A 323 -8.84 24.92 13.31
C GLU A 323 -8.85 23.42 13.04
N VAL A 324 -8.62 22.66 14.10
CA VAL A 324 -8.68 21.19 14.10
C VAL A 324 -9.59 20.73 15.23
N ASP A 325 -10.37 19.68 14.99
CA ASP A 325 -11.16 18.98 16.01
C ASP A 325 -11.40 17.54 15.58
N ILE A 326 -11.81 16.70 16.51
CA ILE A 326 -12.13 15.31 16.27
C ILE A 326 -13.54 15.02 16.79
N GLY A 327 -14.28 14.14 16.12
CA GLY A 327 -15.65 13.82 16.48
C GLY A 327 -16.03 12.37 16.24
N TYR A 328 -17.27 12.07 16.60
CA TYR A 328 -17.90 10.75 16.48
C TYR A 328 -18.99 10.75 15.41
N LEU A 329 -18.78 9.92 14.39
CA LEU A 329 -19.73 9.61 13.34
C LEU A 329 -20.32 8.21 13.61
N PRO A 330 -21.63 8.12 13.95
CA PRO A 330 -22.22 6.84 14.32
C PRO A 330 -22.36 5.85 13.16
N GLN A 331 -22.66 6.34 11.96
CA GLN A 331 -22.90 5.49 10.79
C GLN A 331 -22.58 6.22 9.48
N LEU A 332 -21.79 5.58 8.63
CA LEU A 332 -21.59 5.95 7.24
C LEU A 332 -21.17 4.68 6.49
N GLU A 333 -22.09 4.09 5.72
CA GLU A 333 -21.88 2.78 5.08
C GLU A 333 -22.59 2.65 3.73
N LEU A 334 -21.98 1.90 2.81
CA LEU A 334 -22.56 1.38 1.59
C LEU A 334 -22.71 -0.13 1.73
N GLN A 335 -23.89 -0.65 1.44
CA GLN A 335 -24.18 -2.07 1.54
C GLN A 335 -24.92 -2.54 0.29
N SER A 336 -24.52 -3.69 -0.25
CA SER A 336 -25.28 -4.36 -1.30
C SER A 336 -26.60 -4.88 -0.75
N THR A 337 -27.72 -4.62 -1.44
CA THR A 337 -29.04 -5.15 -1.05
C THR A 337 -29.13 -6.67 -1.26
N GLY A 338 -28.27 -7.20 -2.12
CA GLY A 338 -28.11 -8.61 -2.43
C GLY A 338 -27.00 -8.81 -3.44
N PRO A 339 -26.82 -10.05 -3.93
CA PRO A 339 -25.88 -10.36 -5.01
C PRO A 339 -26.22 -9.61 -6.30
N SER A 340 -25.23 -9.46 -7.17
CA SER A 340 -25.48 -8.93 -8.51
C SER A 340 -26.38 -9.89 -9.30
N THR A 341 -27.21 -9.32 -10.16
CA THR A 341 -28.19 -10.07 -10.96
C THR A 341 -28.13 -9.61 -12.42
N PRO A 342 -28.32 -10.53 -13.39
CA PRO A 342 -28.36 -10.18 -14.81
C PRO A 342 -29.40 -9.10 -15.11
N SER A 343 -29.08 -8.20 -16.05
CA SER A 343 -30.01 -7.16 -16.50
C SER A 343 -31.17 -7.73 -17.33
N GLN A 344 -30.94 -8.84 -18.02
CA GLN A 344 -31.92 -9.62 -18.79
C GLN A 344 -31.74 -11.09 -18.47
N ILE A 345 -32.85 -11.80 -18.22
CA ILE A 345 -32.85 -13.25 -18.03
C ILE A 345 -33.44 -13.85 -19.31
N VAL A 346 -32.68 -14.71 -19.99
CA VAL A 346 -33.11 -15.39 -21.23
C VAL A 346 -33.30 -16.89 -21.00
N ASP A 347 -34.22 -17.51 -21.74
CA ASP A 347 -34.40 -18.97 -21.78
C ASP A 347 -33.32 -19.67 -22.62
N GLU A 348 -33.33 -21.01 -22.62
CA GLU A 348 -32.39 -21.83 -23.39
C GLU A 348 -32.51 -21.58 -24.92
N GLU A 349 -33.64 -21.02 -25.36
CA GLU A 349 -33.93 -20.64 -26.75
C GLU A 349 -33.61 -19.16 -27.07
N GLY A 350 -33.15 -18.37 -26.09
CA GLY A 350 -32.76 -16.97 -26.24
C GLY A 350 -33.90 -15.94 -26.13
N ASN A 351 -35.10 -16.34 -25.69
CA ASN A 351 -36.20 -15.43 -25.42
C ASN A 351 -36.07 -14.82 -24.02
N VAL A 352 -36.40 -13.55 -23.87
CA VAL A 352 -36.34 -12.83 -22.59
C VAL A 352 -37.47 -13.32 -21.67
N ILE A 353 -37.11 -14.01 -20.59
CA ILE A 353 -38.02 -14.49 -19.53
C ILE A 353 -38.38 -13.36 -18.57
N ASP A 354 -37.39 -12.52 -18.21
CA ASP A 354 -37.59 -11.41 -17.30
C ASP A 354 -36.68 -10.24 -17.67
N SER A 355 -37.28 -9.06 -17.69
CA SER A 355 -36.63 -7.78 -17.94
C SER A 355 -37.11 -6.82 -16.88
N ARG A 356 -36.18 -6.07 -16.29
CA ARG A 356 -36.40 -5.16 -15.16
C ARG A 356 -37.44 -4.04 -15.41
N ASP A 357 -38.02 -3.97 -16.60
CA ASP A 357 -39.05 -3.01 -17.05
C ASP A 357 -40.50 -3.41 -16.70
N GLY A 358 -40.70 -4.43 -15.86
CA GLY A 358 -41.89 -4.51 -15.01
C GLY A 358 -43.13 -5.18 -15.62
N SER A 359 -43.37 -6.43 -15.21
CA SER A 359 -44.73 -7.01 -15.05
C SER A 359 -44.73 -8.41 -14.40
N GLY A 360 -43.57 -9.02 -14.13
CA GLY A 360 -43.44 -10.33 -13.50
C GLY A 360 -43.16 -10.31 -11.99
N GLU A 361 -43.43 -11.42 -11.31
CA GLU A 361 -42.93 -11.66 -9.94
C GLU A 361 -41.39 -11.71 -9.95
N PRO A 362 -40.71 -11.07 -8.98
CA PRO A 362 -39.25 -11.03 -8.96
C PRO A 362 -38.68 -12.44 -8.81
N ILE A 363 -37.83 -12.85 -9.75
CA ILE A 363 -37.11 -14.12 -9.66
C ILE A 363 -36.19 -14.08 -8.44
N GLN A 364 -36.47 -14.93 -7.45
CA GLN A 364 -35.65 -15.05 -6.26
C GLN A 364 -34.49 -16.01 -6.54
N PHE A 365 -33.30 -15.44 -6.72
CA PHE A 365 -32.09 -16.23 -6.87
C PHE A 365 -31.70 -16.89 -5.54
N VAL A 366 -31.72 -18.22 -5.50
CA VAL A 366 -31.14 -19.00 -4.42
C VAL A 366 -29.72 -19.34 -4.84
N PHE A 367 -28.77 -18.82 -4.09
CA PHE A 367 -27.36 -19.04 -4.36
C PHE A 367 -26.78 -19.93 -3.27
N GLU A 368 -25.93 -20.86 -3.66
CA GLU A 368 -25.27 -21.79 -2.76
C GLU A 368 -24.34 -21.07 -1.77
N GLU A 369 -24.07 -21.75 -0.66
CA GLU A 369 -23.07 -21.33 0.33
C GLU A 369 -21.67 -21.52 -0.26
N ILE A 370 -20.79 -20.53 -0.07
CA ILE A 370 -19.44 -20.60 -0.61
C ILE A 370 -18.57 -21.44 0.33
N HIS A 371 -18.03 -22.53 -0.19
CA HIS A 371 -16.99 -23.30 0.50
C HIS A 371 -15.61 -22.72 0.20
N TRP A 372 -14.97 -22.16 1.22
CA TRP A 372 -13.61 -21.60 1.14
C TRP A 372 -12.56 -22.72 1.17
N SER A 373 -11.65 -22.73 0.20
CA SER A 373 -10.54 -23.68 0.18
C SER A 373 -9.38 -23.23 1.06
N SER A 374 -9.24 -21.92 1.26
CA SER A 374 -8.28 -21.30 2.18
C SER A 374 -8.85 -19.99 2.73
N GLU A 375 -8.63 -19.74 4.02
CA GLU A 375 -9.05 -18.49 4.67
C GLU A 375 -8.16 -18.10 5.85
N ILE A 376 -8.13 -16.80 6.13
CA ILE A 376 -7.61 -16.21 7.36
C ILE A 376 -8.73 -15.48 8.10
N SER A 377 -8.51 -15.22 9.39
CA SER A 377 -9.46 -14.45 10.21
C SER A 377 -9.53 -13.00 9.74
N GLN A 378 -10.67 -12.34 10.00
CA GLN A 378 -10.80 -10.91 9.72
C GLN A 378 -9.77 -10.07 10.48
N GLN A 379 -9.44 -10.44 11.72
CA GLN A 379 -8.45 -9.72 12.51
C GLN A 379 -7.05 -9.82 11.90
N GLU A 380 -6.67 -11.00 11.41
CA GLU A 380 -5.38 -11.18 10.75
C GLU A 380 -5.32 -10.40 9.43
N ALA A 381 -6.39 -10.43 8.63
CA ALA A 381 -6.45 -9.66 7.40
C ALA A 381 -6.39 -8.15 7.66
N ALA A 382 -7.11 -7.64 8.67
CA ALA A 382 -7.06 -6.25 9.11
C ALA A 382 -5.65 -5.84 9.58
N ARG A 383 -4.98 -6.69 10.36
CA ARG A 383 -3.60 -6.47 10.80
C ARG A 383 -2.64 -6.38 9.62
N ARG A 384 -2.80 -7.24 8.60
CA ARG A 384 -1.97 -7.19 7.39
C ARG A 384 -2.21 -5.92 6.58
N LEU A 385 -3.46 -5.48 6.43
CA LEU A 385 -3.78 -4.19 5.81
C LEU A 385 -3.13 -3.01 6.56
N GLU A 386 -3.26 -3.00 7.89
CA GLU A 386 -2.66 -1.98 8.75
C GLU A 386 -1.14 -1.93 8.61
N VAL A 387 -0.45 -3.06 8.67
CA VAL A 387 1.01 -3.12 8.51
C VAL A 387 1.49 -2.63 7.14
N THR A 388 0.69 -2.84 6.09
CA THR A 388 1.00 -2.34 4.74
C THR A 388 0.84 -0.82 4.63
N LEU A 389 -0.17 -0.24 5.28
CA LEU A 389 -0.37 1.21 5.36
C LEU A 389 0.60 1.90 6.31
N TYR A 390 0.95 1.23 7.41
CA TYR A 390 1.79 1.74 8.48
C TYR A 390 2.98 0.79 8.70
N PRO A 391 4.05 0.89 7.90
CA PRO A 391 5.21 0.00 8.01
C PRO A 391 5.85 -0.04 9.41
N PHE A 392 5.69 1.02 10.22
CA PHE A 392 6.18 1.06 11.59
C PHE A 392 5.43 0.10 12.53
N LYS A 393 4.18 -0.29 12.21
CA LYS A 393 3.40 -1.31 12.96
C LYS A 393 3.96 -2.73 12.79
N LYS A 394 5.00 -2.93 11.98
CA LYS A 394 5.81 -4.18 12.00
C LYS A 394 6.50 -4.39 13.34
N VAL A 395 6.74 -3.30 14.08
CA VAL A 395 7.30 -3.35 15.43
C VAL A 395 6.15 -3.61 16.41
N PRO A 396 6.24 -4.67 17.26
CA PRO A 396 5.24 -4.92 18.28
C PRO A 396 5.15 -3.78 19.28
N TYR A 397 3.94 -3.29 19.52
CA TYR A 397 3.66 -2.32 20.57
C TYR A 397 3.38 -3.09 21.86
N LEU A 398 4.22 -2.89 22.87
CA LEU A 398 4.06 -3.51 24.18
C LEU A 398 3.71 -2.41 25.20
N PRO A 399 2.85 -2.71 26.19
CA PRO A 399 2.72 -1.89 27.37
C PRO A 399 4.09 -1.60 27.99
N PHE A 400 4.22 -0.45 28.65
CA PHE A 400 5.51 0.03 29.17
C PHE A 400 6.21 -1.04 30.03
N SER A 401 5.51 -1.69 30.96
CA SER A 401 6.09 -2.76 31.80
C SER A 401 6.57 -3.97 31.00
N GLU A 402 5.76 -4.45 30.05
CA GLU A 402 6.09 -5.62 29.22
C GLU A 402 7.29 -5.35 28.30
N ALA A 403 7.46 -4.09 27.86
CA ALA A 403 8.63 -3.72 27.08
C ALA A 403 9.95 -3.89 27.86
N PHE A 404 9.96 -3.60 29.17
CA PHE A 404 11.13 -3.82 30.03
C PHE A 404 11.36 -5.31 30.28
N GLU A 405 10.30 -6.08 30.55
CA GLU A 405 10.41 -7.54 30.71
C GLU A 405 10.97 -8.20 29.44
N ARG A 406 10.49 -7.78 28.27
CA ARG A 406 10.99 -8.26 26.98
C ARG A 406 12.44 -7.87 26.73
N ALA A 407 12.81 -6.64 27.07
CA ALA A 407 14.19 -6.17 26.93
C ALA A 407 15.15 -6.95 27.84
N GLU A 408 14.76 -7.24 29.09
CA GLU A 408 15.54 -8.08 30.00
C GLU A 408 15.68 -9.50 29.45
N ALA A 409 14.58 -10.12 29.01
CA ALA A 409 14.59 -11.47 28.44
C ALA A 409 15.44 -11.58 27.16
N GLU A 410 15.48 -10.53 26.34
CA GLU A 410 16.30 -10.47 25.13
C GLU A 410 17.71 -9.91 25.36
N ASN A 411 18.07 -9.55 26.60
CA ASN A 411 19.33 -8.90 26.96
C ASN A 411 19.62 -7.63 26.12
N LYS A 412 18.59 -6.79 25.95
CA LYS A 412 18.62 -5.53 25.19
C LYS A 412 18.41 -4.32 26.12
N LEU A 413 18.92 -3.16 25.69
CA LEU A 413 18.67 -1.89 26.36
C LEU A 413 17.34 -1.28 25.89
N VAL A 414 16.63 -0.61 26.80
CA VAL A 414 15.44 0.18 26.48
C VAL A 414 15.85 1.61 26.15
N HIS A 415 15.53 2.07 24.93
CA HIS A 415 15.62 3.49 24.56
C HIS A 415 14.23 4.12 24.70
N SER A 416 14.11 5.17 25.52
CA SER A 416 12.83 5.89 25.72
C SER A 416 12.83 7.21 24.96
N ILE A 417 11.78 7.45 24.18
CA ILE A 417 11.53 8.72 23.49
C ILE A 417 10.24 9.31 24.09
N LEU A 418 10.33 10.51 24.65
CA LEU A 418 9.17 11.26 25.13
C LEU A 418 8.71 12.24 24.05
N LEU A 419 7.45 12.15 23.68
CA LEU A 419 6.83 13.01 22.68
C LEU A 419 5.69 13.80 23.33
N TRP A 420 5.56 15.06 22.94
CA TRP A 420 4.48 15.95 23.40
C TRP A 420 3.35 15.99 22.37
N GLY A 421 2.95 14.81 21.90
CA GLY A 421 1.93 14.58 20.87
C GLY A 421 1.71 13.08 20.63
N ALA A 422 0.61 12.72 19.97
CA ALA A 422 0.34 11.33 19.59
C ALA A 422 1.29 10.87 18.46
N LEU A 423 1.72 9.61 18.53
CA LEU A 423 2.50 8.96 17.46
C LEU A 423 1.62 8.43 16.33
N ASP A 424 0.36 8.18 16.65
CA ASP A 424 -0.69 7.67 15.79
C ASP A 424 -1.76 8.74 15.56
N ASP A 425 -2.36 8.69 14.37
CA ASP A 425 -3.57 9.43 14.10
C ASP A 425 -4.68 8.88 15.00
N GLN A 426 -5.13 9.71 15.96
CA GLN A 426 -6.13 9.34 16.97
C GLN A 426 -7.49 8.99 16.37
N SER A 427 -7.74 9.37 15.12
CA SER A 427 -8.94 8.99 14.37
C SER A 427 -8.84 7.58 13.75
N CYS A 428 -7.63 7.06 13.51
CA CYS A 428 -7.32 5.87 12.69
C CYS A 428 -7.15 4.55 13.44
#